data_AF-A0A5J4Q438-F1
#
_entry.id   AF-A0A5J4Q438-F1
#
_cell.length_a   1.000
_cell.length_b   1.000
_cell.length_c   1.000
_cell.angle_alpha   90.00
_cell.angle_beta   90.00
_cell.angle_gamma   90.00
#
_symmetry.space_group_name_H-M   'P 1'
#
loop_
_entity.id
_entity.type
_entity.pdbx_description
1 polymer ?
#
loop_
_entity_poly.entity_id
_entity_poly.type
_entity_poly.pdbx_seq_one_letter_code
_entity_poly.pdbx_strand_id
1 'polypeptide(L)'
;MSSLEVSTFGSIIALEYEAFTVDIQHCVFFKCKTTDARYAGGALYANLRYDAKVYITDTQFIECKAPYGGALLLVPQTNHNVVLNQLKFDKCMSENGGGGLQIQINNYGTLTMTGINIFNECTAQDGS
;
A
#
# COMPACT_ATOMS: atom_id res chain seq x y z
N MET A 1 -2.99 4.60 -20.76
CA MET A 1 -3.34 3.77 -19.58
C MET A 1 -2.29 2.66 -19.50
N SER A 2 -1.24 2.88 -18.71
CA SER A 2 -0.16 1.91 -18.55
C SER A 2 -0.52 0.97 -17.39
N SER A 3 -0.96 -0.25 -17.70
CA SER A 3 -1.11 -1.32 -16.72
C SER A 3 0.29 -1.87 -16.40
N LEU A 4 0.78 -1.63 -15.19
CA LEU A 4 2.03 -2.21 -14.70
C LEU A 4 1.69 -3.60 -14.15
N GLU A 5 2.12 -4.67 -14.82
CA GLU A 5 1.80 -6.05 -14.42
C GLU A 5 3.07 -6.88 -14.12
N VAL A 6 3.00 -7.56 -12.98
CA VAL A 6 3.77 -8.70 -12.44
C VAL A 6 5.24 -8.49 -12.02
N SER A 7 5.47 -8.50 -10.70
CA SER A 7 6.73 -8.96 -10.10
C SER A 7 6.49 -10.35 -9.49
N THR A 8 7.32 -11.33 -9.84
CA THR A 8 7.22 -12.73 -9.40
C THR A 8 7.76 -12.97 -7.99
N PHE A 9 8.24 -11.92 -7.31
CA PHE A 9 8.82 -11.98 -5.98
C PHE A 9 8.47 -10.69 -5.20
N GLY A 10 7.21 -10.54 -4.79
CA GLY A 10 6.75 -9.46 -3.91
C GLY A 10 5.66 -8.56 -4.51
N SER A 11 5.48 -7.39 -3.91
CA SER A 11 4.64 -6.30 -4.43
C SER A 11 5.10 -5.86 -5.82
N ILE A 12 4.23 -5.20 -6.59
CA ILE A 12 4.63 -4.58 -7.87
C ILE A 12 5.69 -3.50 -7.65
N ILE A 13 5.55 -2.72 -6.59
CA ILE A 13 6.51 -1.68 -6.19
C ILE A 13 6.99 -2.00 -4.77
N ALA A 14 8.25 -2.42 -4.63
CA ALA A 14 8.90 -2.63 -3.34
C ALA A 14 9.95 -1.52 -3.11
N LEU A 15 9.84 -0.79 -2.01
CA LEU A 15 10.76 0.30 -1.64
C LEU A 15 11.46 -0.05 -0.32
N GLU A 16 12.75 -0.35 -0.43
CA GLU A 16 13.57 -0.85 0.68
C GLU A 16 14.96 -0.22 0.68
N TYR A 17 15.46 0.04 1.89
CA TYR A 17 16.81 0.54 2.20
C TYR A 17 17.08 1.94 1.62
N GLU A 18 17.39 2.90 2.49
CA GLU A 18 17.62 4.34 2.21
C GLU A 18 16.39 5.27 2.22
N ALA A 19 16.69 6.56 2.28
CA ALA A 19 15.73 7.64 2.08
C ALA A 19 15.22 7.62 0.63
N PHE A 20 13.91 7.62 0.45
CA PHE A 20 13.31 7.72 -0.88
C PHE A 20 12.15 8.70 -0.90
N THR A 21 11.81 9.16 -2.10
CA THR A 21 10.54 9.83 -2.36
C THR A 21 9.88 9.10 -3.52
N VAL A 22 8.65 8.64 -3.30
CA VAL A 22 7.80 8.09 -4.36
C VAL A 22 6.54 8.93 -4.48
N ASP A 23 6.16 9.21 -5.72
CA ASP A 23 4.94 9.93 -6.06
C ASP A 23 4.17 9.13 -7.11
N ILE A 24 3.00 8.62 -6.73
CA ILE A 24 2.11 7.79 -7.55
C ILE A 24 0.82 8.56 -7.76
N GLN A 25 0.49 8.83 -9.02
CA GLN A 25 -0.66 9.65 -9.36
C GLN A 25 -1.42 9.06 -10.55
N HIS A 26 -2.75 9.12 -10.50
CA HIS A 26 -3.62 8.75 -11.63
C HIS A 26 -3.40 7.30 -12.11
N CYS A 27 -3.07 6.40 -11.18
CA CYS A 27 -2.78 4.99 -11.49
C CYS A 27 -3.98 4.08 -11.20
N VAL A 28 -3.98 2.92 -11.85
CA VAL A 28 -4.88 1.81 -11.52
C VAL A 28 -4.04 0.55 -11.34
N PHE A 29 -4.10 -0.01 -10.14
CA PHE A 29 -3.53 -1.29 -9.78
C PHE A 29 -4.65 -2.32 -9.76
N PHE A 30 -4.64 -3.25 -10.72
CA PHE A 30 -5.68 -4.26 -10.89
C PHE A 30 -5.11 -5.65 -10.63
N LYS A 31 -5.78 -6.43 -9.77
CA LYS A 31 -5.44 -7.83 -9.45
C LYS A 31 -3.99 -8.04 -9.01
N CYS A 32 -3.39 -7.03 -8.40
CA CYS A 32 -2.02 -7.09 -7.93
C CYS A 32 -1.97 -8.00 -6.70
N LYS A 33 -1.14 -9.05 -6.75
CA LYS A 33 -1.15 -10.09 -5.73
C LYS A 33 0.24 -10.54 -5.33
N THR A 34 0.39 -10.86 -4.06
CA THR A 34 1.57 -11.53 -3.52
C THR A 34 1.14 -12.57 -2.48
N THR A 35 1.94 -13.62 -2.33
CA THR A 35 1.83 -14.59 -1.22
C THR A 35 3.09 -14.56 -0.34
N ASP A 36 4.07 -13.70 -0.65
CA ASP A 36 5.26 -13.53 0.17
C ASP A 36 4.94 -12.62 1.36
N ALA A 37 4.98 -13.20 2.56
CA ALA A 37 4.73 -12.48 3.81
C ALA A 37 5.80 -11.41 4.11
N ARG A 38 6.97 -11.45 3.47
CA ARG A 38 8.05 -10.46 3.66
C ARG A 38 7.77 -9.14 2.93
N TYR A 39 6.99 -9.17 1.84
CA TYR A 39 6.74 -8.04 0.93
C TYR A 39 5.25 -7.87 0.69
N ALA A 40 4.50 -7.74 1.78
CA ALA A 40 3.15 -8.22 1.82
C ALA A 40 2.05 -7.26 1.35
N GLY A 41 2.35 -6.21 0.59
CA GLY A 41 1.33 -5.39 -0.09
C GLY A 41 1.11 -5.84 -1.54
N GLY A 42 -0.13 -6.08 -1.96
CA GLY A 42 -0.40 -6.68 -3.28
C GLY A 42 0.09 -5.84 -4.45
N ALA A 43 -0.02 -4.51 -4.32
CA ALA A 43 0.46 -3.53 -5.27
C ALA A 43 1.76 -2.86 -4.80
N LEU A 44 1.81 -2.39 -3.56
CA LEU A 44 3.00 -1.68 -3.05
C LEU A 44 3.31 -2.08 -1.61
N TYR A 45 4.60 -2.34 -1.40
CA TYR A 45 5.24 -2.48 -0.10
C TYR A 45 6.28 -1.37 0.05
N ALA A 46 6.22 -0.63 1.16
CA ALA A 46 7.21 0.40 1.46
C ALA A 46 7.67 0.33 2.91
N ASN A 47 8.98 0.19 3.10
CA ASN A 47 9.63 0.26 4.40
C ASN A 47 10.17 1.69 4.61
N LEU A 48 9.49 2.50 5.42
CA LEU A 48 9.75 3.94 5.50
C LEU A 48 10.86 4.22 6.53
N ARG A 49 12.08 4.41 6.02
CA ARG A 49 13.29 4.72 6.81
C ARG A 49 13.92 6.04 6.35
N TYR A 50 14.62 6.71 7.25
CA TYR A 50 15.50 7.85 6.98
C TYR A 50 14.82 8.99 6.18
N ASP A 51 13.73 9.55 6.69
CA ASP A 51 12.94 10.62 6.04
C ASP A 51 12.26 10.21 4.72
N ALA A 52 11.93 8.92 4.56
CA ALA A 52 11.19 8.43 3.40
C ALA A 52 9.82 9.12 3.24
N LYS A 53 9.47 9.42 1.99
CA LYS A 53 8.25 10.12 1.61
C LYS A 53 7.44 9.33 0.60
N VAL A 54 6.15 9.16 0.87
CA VAL A 54 5.21 8.46 0.00
C VAL A 54 4.03 9.38 -0.27
N TYR A 55 3.80 9.68 -1.54
CA TYR A 55 2.65 10.43 -2.01
C TYR A 55 1.86 9.54 -2.97
N ILE A 56 0.60 9.27 -2.64
CA ILE A 56 -0.32 8.53 -3.52
C ILE A 56 -1.58 9.36 -3.69
N THR A 57 -1.88 9.75 -4.93
CA THR A 57 -3.00 10.62 -5.25
C THR A 57 -3.85 10.06 -6.39
N ASP A 58 -5.17 10.20 -6.31
CA ASP A 58 -6.14 9.85 -7.37
C ASP A 58 -5.84 8.47 -8.01
N THR A 59 -5.70 7.46 -7.15
CA THR A 59 -5.24 6.13 -7.55
C THR A 59 -6.20 5.08 -7.06
N GLN A 60 -6.41 4.06 -7.90
CA GLN A 60 -7.33 2.97 -7.63
C GLN A 60 -6.59 1.65 -7.44
N PHE A 61 -7.00 0.88 -6.45
CA PHE A 61 -6.57 -0.48 -6.18
C PHE A 61 -7.80 -1.38 -6.26
N ILE A 62 -7.79 -2.34 -7.17
CA ILE A 62 -8.97 -3.13 -7.52
C ILE A 62 -8.59 -4.60 -7.49
N GLU A 63 -9.29 -5.39 -6.69
CA GLU A 63 -9.09 -6.85 -6.56
C GLU A 63 -7.66 -7.26 -6.18
N CYS A 64 -6.90 -6.37 -5.53
CA CYS A 64 -5.56 -6.69 -5.03
C CYS A 64 -5.63 -7.63 -3.82
N LYS A 65 -4.68 -8.57 -3.72
CA LYS A 65 -4.63 -9.55 -2.63
C LYS A 65 -3.23 -9.75 -2.06
N ALA A 66 -3.09 -9.71 -0.75
CA ALA A 66 -1.80 -9.97 -0.10
C ALA A 66 -1.90 -10.43 1.35
N PRO A 67 -0.83 -10.91 2.00
CA PRO A 67 -0.93 -11.31 3.41
C PRO A 67 -1.29 -10.14 4.35
N TYR A 68 -0.93 -8.89 4.01
CA TYR A 68 -1.11 -7.70 4.85
C TYR A 68 -1.37 -6.44 4.00
N GLY A 69 -2.49 -5.74 4.15
CA GLY A 69 -2.74 -4.57 3.32
C GLY A 69 -2.97 -4.98 1.87
N GLY A 70 -4.13 -5.60 1.57
CA GLY A 70 -4.37 -6.36 0.34
C GLY A 70 -3.91 -5.68 -0.96
N ALA A 71 -3.88 -4.34 -1.00
CA ALA A 71 -3.13 -3.57 -2.00
C ALA A 71 -1.86 -2.91 -1.45
N LEU A 72 -1.95 -2.18 -0.34
CA LEU A 72 -0.86 -1.37 0.18
C LEU A 72 -0.42 -1.82 1.58
N LEU A 73 0.88 -2.07 1.73
CA LEU A 73 1.53 -2.23 3.02
C LEU A 73 2.61 -1.16 3.22
N LEU A 74 2.40 -0.29 4.19
CA LEU A 74 3.37 0.73 4.60
C LEU A 74 3.90 0.40 6.00
N VAL A 75 5.21 0.16 6.10
CA VAL A 75 5.90 -0.19 7.35
C VAL A 75 6.87 0.93 7.71
N PRO A 76 6.40 1.98 8.41
CA PRO A 76 7.31 3.00 8.88
C PRO A 76 8.21 2.54 10.02
N GLN A 77 9.41 3.10 10.07
CA GLN A 77 10.46 2.74 11.03
C GLN A 77 11.09 3.96 11.70
N THR A 78 11.42 5.01 10.94
CA THR A 78 11.96 6.28 11.47
C THR A 78 11.20 7.44 10.83
N ASN A 79 11.68 8.68 10.96
CA ASN A 79 11.05 9.85 10.33
C ASN A 79 10.52 9.54 8.93
N HIS A 80 9.24 9.80 8.71
CA HIS A 80 8.55 9.54 7.45
C HIS A 80 7.39 10.50 7.25
N ASN A 81 7.04 10.71 5.98
CA ASN A 81 5.86 11.48 5.59
C ASN A 81 5.07 10.69 4.54
N VAL A 82 3.88 10.25 4.91
CA VAL A 82 2.95 9.57 4.02
C VAL A 82 1.74 10.45 3.79
N VAL A 83 1.43 10.74 2.53
CA VAL A 83 0.22 11.43 2.11
C VAL A 83 -0.56 10.54 1.16
N LEU A 84 -1.79 10.20 1.56
CA LEU A 84 -2.75 9.45 0.77
C LEU A 84 -3.93 10.38 0.45
N ASN A 85 -4.23 10.57 -0.82
CA ASN A 85 -5.23 11.54 -1.26
C ASN A 85 -6.13 10.97 -2.35
N GLN A 86 -7.45 11.02 -2.15
CA GLN A 86 -8.43 10.58 -3.14
C GLN A 86 -8.19 9.14 -3.65
N LEU A 87 -8.01 8.19 -2.73
CA LEU A 87 -7.77 6.79 -3.08
C LEU A 87 -9.05 5.98 -3.13
N LYS A 88 -9.09 5.00 -4.02
CA LYS A 88 -10.16 4.00 -4.04
C LYS A 88 -9.57 2.60 -3.94
N PHE A 89 -10.03 1.84 -2.96
CA PHE A 89 -9.79 0.42 -2.81
C PHE A 89 -11.10 -0.30 -3.05
N ASP A 90 -11.12 -1.25 -3.98
CA ASP A 90 -12.32 -1.99 -4.37
C ASP A 90 -12.02 -3.49 -4.37
N LYS A 91 -12.73 -4.24 -3.53
CA LYS A 91 -12.60 -5.71 -3.41
C LYS A 91 -11.17 -6.18 -3.12
N CYS A 92 -10.38 -5.36 -2.44
CA CYS A 92 -9.06 -5.77 -1.99
C CYS A 92 -9.17 -6.70 -0.78
N MET A 93 -8.32 -7.71 -0.71
CA MET A 93 -8.36 -8.71 0.35
C MET A 93 -7.00 -8.93 1.00
N SER A 94 -6.98 -9.08 2.32
CA SER A 94 -5.80 -9.51 3.06
C SER A 94 -6.03 -10.80 3.84
N GLU A 95 -4.97 -11.55 4.12
CA GLU A 95 -5.06 -12.71 5.02
C GLU A 95 -5.14 -12.24 6.48
N ASN A 96 -4.15 -11.48 6.95
CA ASN A 96 -4.02 -11.19 8.38
C ASN A 96 -4.56 -9.82 8.80
N GLY A 97 -4.31 -8.76 8.03
CA GLY A 97 -4.68 -7.40 8.45
C GLY A 97 -4.78 -6.41 7.30
N GLY A 98 -5.71 -5.46 7.42
CA GLY A 98 -5.94 -4.38 6.45
C GLY A 98 -6.38 -4.86 5.07
N GLY A 99 -7.70 -5.01 4.83
CA GLY A 99 -8.21 -5.61 3.59
C GLY A 99 -7.71 -4.93 2.30
N GLY A 100 -7.61 -3.60 2.28
CA GLY A 100 -6.99 -2.85 1.17
C GLY A 100 -5.68 -2.16 1.52
N LEU A 101 -5.56 -1.68 2.75
CA LEU A 101 -4.43 -0.88 3.23
C LEU A 101 -4.09 -1.32 4.65
N GLN A 102 -2.80 -1.54 4.89
CA GLN A 102 -2.26 -1.69 6.23
C GLN A 102 -1.09 -0.72 6.42
N ILE A 103 -1.12 0.00 7.55
CA ILE A 103 -0.06 0.94 7.95
C ILE A 103 0.26 0.67 9.41
N GLN A 104 1.54 0.46 9.72
CA GLN A 104 2.02 0.25 11.09
C GLN A 104 2.74 1.48 11.62
N ILE A 105 2.01 2.50 12.07
CA ILE A 105 2.61 3.77 12.49
C ILE A 105 3.35 3.62 13.83
N ASN A 106 4.60 4.09 13.87
CA ASN A 106 5.39 4.27 15.09
C ASN A 106 5.67 5.77 15.35
N ASN A 107 6.19 6.10 16.54
CA ASN A 107 6.19 7.46 17.13
C ASN A 107 6.92 8.59 16.36
N TYR A 108 7.51 8.32 15.18
CA TYR A 108 8.47 9.23 14.55
C TYR A 108 8.03 9.81 13.19
N GLY A 109 6.82 9.57 12.70
CA GLY A 109 6.39 10.19 11.44
C GLY A 109 4.90 10.47 11.35
N THR A 110 4.49 10.93 10.17
CA THR A 110 3.13 11.42 9.93
C THR A 110 2.47 10.64 8.80
N LEU A 111 1.22 10.22 9.05
CA LEU A 111 0.29 9.79 8.03
C LEU A 111 -0.77 10.86 7.87
N THR A 112 -0.94 11.35 6.66
CA THR A 112 -2.02 12.27 6.30
C THR A 112 -2.92 11.61 5.26
N MET A 113 -4.19 11.43 5.59
CA MET A 113 -5.21 11.03 4.63
C MET A 113 -6.10 12.23 4.31
N THR A 114 -6.20 12.59 3.04
CA THR A 114 -6.95 13.77 2.56
C THR A 114 -7.88 13.41 1.41
N GLY A 115 -8.82 14.31 1.10
CA GLY A 115 -9.87 14.04 0.12
C GLY A 115 -10.79 12.90 0.55
N ILE A 116 -11.51 12.34 -0.41
CA ILE A 116 -12.40 11.19 -0.17
C ILE A 116 -11.64 9.92 -0.49
N ASN A 117 -11.35 9.13 0.54
CA ASN A 117 -10.75 7.80 0.39
C ASN A 117 -11.83 6.73 0.57
N ILE A 118 -12.01 5.87 -0.43
CA ILE A 118 -13.09 4.89 -0.49
C ILE A 118 -12.51 3.49 -0.32
N PHE A 119 -13.07 2.71 0.60
CA PHE A 119 -12.78 1.29 0.78
C PHE A 119 -14.07 0.51 0.56
N ASN A 120 -14.28 0.01 -0.65
CA ASN A 120 -15.45 -0.77 -1.03
C ASN A 120 -15.12 -2.27 -0.98
N GLU A 121 -15.95 -3.05 -0.28
CA GLU A 121 -15.85 -4.52 -0.22
C GLU A 121 -14.45 -5.05 0.14
N CYS A 122 -13.66 -4.28 0.90
CA CYS A 122 -12.32 -4.69 1.31
C CYS A 122 -12.38 -5.54 2.59
N THR A 123 -11.70 -6.69 2.62
CA THR A 123 -11.82 -7.65 3.73
C THR A 123 -10.46 -8.18 4.19
N ALA A 124 -10.31 -8.41 5.50
CA ALA A 124 -9.20 -9.18 6.07
C ALA A 124 -9.76 -10.52 6.58
N GLN A 125 -9.18 -11.65 6.18
CA GLN A 125 -9.71 -12.99 6.53
C GLN A 125 -9.59 -13.30 8.04
N ASP A 126 -8.45 -12.97 8.65
CA ASP A 126 -8.16 -13.21 10.07
C ASP A 126 -8.20 -11.93 10.93
N GLY A 127 -8.73 -10.83 10.40
CA GLY A 127 -8.83 -9.55 11.12
C GLY A 127 -10.03 -9.51 12.07
N SER A 128 -9.85 -10.05 13.28
CA SER A 128 -10.75 -9.82 14.44
C SER A 128 -10.51 -8.48 15.10
#